data_AF-A0AAF0JV15-F1
#
_entry.id   AF-A0AAF0JV15-F1
#
_cell.length_a   1.000
_cell.length_b   1.000
_cell.length_c   1.000
_cell.angle_alpha   90.00
_cell.angle_beta   90.00
_cell.angle_gamma   90.00
#
_symmetry.space_group_name_H-M   'P 1'
#
loop_
_entity.id
_entity.type
_entity.pdbx_description
1 polymer ?
#
loop_
_entity_poly.entity_id
_entity_poly.type
_entity_poly.pdbx_seq_one_letter_code
_entity_poly.pdbx_strand_id
1 'polypeptide(L)'
;MKVTMNTPEYIDGVMVQRFNIIDNTGIIWRGIVKTKNIMTISPRRLWEIIEDAIVDARNGINAIRVYRDGETRIRVKLSNKNDFLNASTISITIHYNGEKIYSLHLEPTI
;
A
#
# COMPACT_ATOMS: atom_id res chain seq x y z
N MET A 1 9.80 9.42 -7.89
CA MET A 1 8.89 9.52 -6.72
C MET A 1 9.70 9.92 -5.50
N LYS A 2 9.10 10.60 -4.53
CA LYS A 2 9.73 10.95 -3.25
C LYS A 2 8.90 10.39 -2.09
N VAL A 3 9.55 9.82 -1.10
CA VAL A 3 8.89 9.30 0.11
C VAL A 3 9.28 10.14 1.31
N THR A 4 8.30 10.50 2.14
CA THR A 4 8.51 11.17 3.43
C THR A 4 7.82 10.36 4.51
N MET A 5 8.48 10.12 5.63
CA MET A 5 7.99 9.22 6.67
C MET A 5 7.98 9.93 8.02
N ASN A 6 6.96 9.65 8.83
CA ASN A 6 6.94 10.06 10.24
C ASN A 6 7.81 9.11 11.08
N THR A 7 7.90 9.33 12.38
CA THR A 7 8.45 8.32 13.29
C THR A 7 7.48 7.13 13.39
N PRO A 8 7.96 5.87 13.41
CA PRO A 8 7.11 4.70 13.62
C PRO A 8 6.56 4.66 15.05
N GLU A 9 5.31 4.25 15.19
CA GLU A 9 4.64 3.98 16.47
C GLU A 9 4.52 2.46 16.66
N TYR A 10 4.67 1.97 17.89
CA TYR A 10 4.47 0.56 18.22
C TYR A 10 3.26 0.43 19.15
N ILE A 11 2.22 -0.27 18.68
CA ILE A 11 0.94 -0.44 19.38
C ILE A 11 0.64 -1.93 19.40
N ASP A 12 0.52 -2.53 20.59
CA ASP A 12 0.18 -3.94 20.79
C ASP A 12 1.04 -4.92 19.96
N GLY A 13 2.35 -4.65 19.88
CA GLY A 13 3.29 -5.48 19.10
C GLY A 13 3.23 -5.27 17.58
N VAL A 14 2.46 -4.30 17.09
CA VAL A 14 2.37 -3.93 15.67
C VAL A 14 3.06 -2.58 15.46
N MET A 15 3.98 -2.52 14.49
CA MET A 15 4.54 -1.26 14.03
C MET A 15 3.54 -0.57 13.09
N VAL A 16 3.23 0.68 13.38
CA VAL A 16 2.38 1.58 12.59
C VAL A 16 3.24 2.73 12.11
N GLN A 17 3.32 2.90 10.79
CA GLN A 17 4.14 3.94 10.19
C GLN A 17 3.29 4.72 9.19
N ARG A 18 3.21 6.03 9.41
CA ARG A 18 2.57 6.97 8.48
C ARG A 18 3.63 7.58 7.57
N PHE A 19 3.28 7.78 6.31
CA PHE A 19 4.20 8.31 5.30
C PHE A 19 3.43 8.95 4.15
N ASN A 20 4.11 9.70 3.30
CA ASN A 20 3.57 10.19 2.04
C ASN A 20 4.47 9.76 0.89
N ILE A 21 3.87 9.37 -0.24
CA ILE A 21 4.56 9.24 -1.52
C ILE A 21 4.12 10.40 -2.40
N ILE A 22 5.06 11.19 -2.88
CA ILE A 22 4.83 12.22 -3.89
C ILE A 22 5.20 11.59 -5.24
N ASP A 23 4.21 11.40 -6.09
CA ASP A 23 4.43 10.84 -7.41
C ASP A 23 4.96 11.89 -8.42
N ASN A 24 5.28 11.45 -9.63
CA ASN A 24 5.83 12.31 -10.68
C ASN A 24 4.79 13.29 -11.27
N THR A 25 3.52 13.12 -10.96
CA THR A 25 2.42 14.00 -11.38
C THR A 25 2.03 15.02 -10.31
N GLY A 26 2.66 14.96 -9.13
CA GLY A 26 2.40 15.86 -8.01
C GLY A 26 1.30 15.38 -7.06
N ILE A 27 0.69 14.21 -7.30
CA ILE A 27 -0.29 13.64 -6.36
C ILE A 27 0.44 13.17 -5.11
N ILE A 28 -0.12 13.51 -3.95
CA ILE A 28 0.37 13.08 -2.65
C ILE A 28 -0.47 11.88 -2.19
N TRP A 29 0.18 10.73 -2.08
CA TRP A 29 -0.40 9.50 -1.58
C TRP A 29 -0.15 9.40 -0.09
N ARG A 30 -1.18 9.70 0.71
CA ARG A 30 -1.12 9.59 2.18
C ARG A 30 -1.19 8.13 2.57
N GLY A 31 -0.11 7.64 3.16
CA GLY A 31 0.12 6.25 3.45
C GLY A 31 0.09 5.93 4.93
N ILE A 32 -0.50 4.77 5.25
CA ILE A 32 -0.34 4.12 6.54
C ILE A 32 0.00 2.65 6.31
N VAL A 33 1.12 2.22 6.87
CA VAL A 33 1.51 0.82 6.93
C VAL A 33 1.40 0.29 8.36
N LYS A 34 0.94 -0.95 8.50
CA LYS A 34 0.93 -1.71 9.74
C LYS A 34 1.61 -3.05 9.50
N THR A 35 2.56 -3.44 10.34
CA THR A 35 3.29 -4.71 10.20
C THR A 35 3.62 -5.36 11.54
N LYS A 36 3.58 -6.70 11.58
CA LYS A 36 3.94 -7.54 12.75
C LYS A 36 5.44 -7.90 12.82
N ASN A 37 6.30 -7.09 12.22
CA ASN A 37 7.77 -7.29 12.17
C ASN A 37 8.23 -8.61 11.50
N ILE A 38 7.36 -9.26 10.73
CA ILE A 38 7.67 -10.40 9.87
C ILE A 38 7.44 -9.94 8.43
N MET A 39 8.52 -9.80 7.65
CA MET A 39 8.42 -9.65 6.20
C MET A 39 8.94 -10.90 5.52
N THR A 40 8.03 -11.62 4.87
CA THR A 40 8.34 -12.79 4.04
C THR A 40 8.54 -12.43 2.57
N ILE A 41 8.15 -11.21 2.18
CA ILE A 41 8.37 -10.67 0.83
C ILE A 41 9.60 -9.75 0.82
N SER A 42 10.37 -9.81 -0.28
CA SER A 42 11.44 -8.85 -0.54
C SER A 42 10.89 -7.41 -0.57
N PRO A 43 11.50 -6.46 0.16
CA PRO A 43 11.11 -5.05 0.13
C PRO A 43 11.06 -4.47 -1.29
N ARG A 44 11.99 -4.87 -2.16
CA ARG A 44 12.02 -4.46 -3.57
C ARG A 44 10.77 -4.92 -4.31
N ARG A 45 10.39 -6.18 -4.15
CA ARG A 45 9.21 -6.74 -4.82
C ARG A 45 7.92 -6.07 -4.34
N LEU A 46 7.83 -5.79 -3.05
CA LEU A 46 6.70 -5.05 -2.48
C LEU A 46 6.63 -3.62 -3.04
N TRP A 47 7.79 -2.96 -3.19
CA TRP A 47 7.87 -1.63 -3.78
C TRP A 47 7.41 -1.60 -5.24
N GLU A 48 7.83 -2.56 -6.07
CA GLU A 48 7.36 -2.70 -7.46
C GLU A 48 5.82 -2.81 -7.52
N ILE A 49 5.22 -3.63 -6.65
CA ILE A 49 3.76 -3.77 -6.57
C ILE A 49 3.08 -2.45 -6.19
N ILE A 50 3.70 -1.67 -5.30
CA ILE A 50 3.19 -0.34 -4.89
C ILE A 50 3.26 0.64 -6.06
N GLU A 51 4.37 0.68 -6.80
CA GLU A 51 4.54 1.55 -7.97
C GLU A 51 3.52 1.25 -9.05
N ASP A 52 3.35 -0.03 -9.41
CA ASP A 52 2.33 -0.48 -10.37
C ASP A 52 0.92 -0.07 -9.92
N ALA A 53 0.61 -0.29 -8.64
CA ALA A 53 -0.67 0.08 -8.07
C ALA A 53 -0.93 1.60 -8.11
N ILE A 54 0.10 2.43 -7.91
CA ILE A 54 -0.01 3.90 -8.01
C ILE A 54 -0.29 4.32 -9.45
N VAL A 55 0.39 3.73 -10.43
CA VAL A 55 0.14 4.03 -11.85
C VAL A 55 -1.31 3.74 -12.22
N ASP A 56 -1.82 2.57 -11.84
CA ASP A 56 -3.21 2.20 -12.11
C ASP A 56 -4.21 3.05 -11.35
N ALA A 57 -3.94 3.29 -10.06
CA ALA A 57 -4.80 4.09 -9.21
C ALA A 57 -4.94 5.52 -9.74
N ARG A 58 -3.86 6.14 -10.21
CA ARG A 58 -3.89 7.46 -10.84
C ARG A 58 -4.78 7.52 -12.09
N ASN A 59 -4.95 6.41 -12.79
CA ASN A 59 -5.84 6.31 -13.94
C ASN A 59 -7.31 6.01 -13.54
N GLY A 60 -7.64 6.08 -12.26
CA GLY A 60 -8.99 5.82 -11.74
C GLY A 60 -9.41 4.35 -11.79
N ILE A 61 -8.46 3.42 -11.95
CA ILE A 61 -8.78 1.99 -12.13
C ILE A 61 -9.34 1.39 -10.83
N ASN A 62 -10.43 0.65 -10.96
CA ASN A 62 -10.99 -0.20 -9.92
C ASN A 62 -10.62 -1.66 -10.19
N ALA A 63 -9.91 -2.30 -9.26
CA ALA A 63 -9.41 -3.65 -9.46
C ALA A 63 -9.12 -4.38 -8.15
N ILE A 64 -9.15 -5.71 -8.19
CA ILE A 64 -8.62 -6.56 -7.13
C ILE A 64 -7.63 -7.52 -7.77
N ARG A 65 -6.38 -7.49 -7.31
CA ARG A 65 -5.31 -8.39 -7.74
C ARG A 65 -4.84 -9.23 -6.57
N VAL A 66 -4.51 -10.49 -6.84
CA VAL A 66 -3.99 -11.41 -5.84
C VAL A 66 -2.73 -12.07 -6.41
N TYR A 67 -1.62 -11.90 -5.70
CA TYR A 67 -0.36 -12.57 -5.96
C TYR A 67 -0.16 -13.66 -4.90
N ARG A 68 0.35 -14.82 -5.31
CA ARG A 68 0.68 -15.94 -4.42
C ARG A 68 2.12 -16.35 -4.64
N ASP A 69 2.84 -16.55 -3.55
CA ASP A 69 4.21 -17.07 -3.55
C ASP A 69 4.38 -17.99 -2.33
N GLY A 70 4.35 -19.30 -2.57
CA GLY A 70 4.22 -20.31 -1.51
C GLY A 70 3.04 -20.01 -0.58
N GLU A 71 3.34 -19.90 0.72
CA GLU A 71 2.38 -19.58 1.79
C GLU A 71 2.04 -18.09 1.90
N THR A 72 2.70 -17.24 1.11
CA THR A 72 2.46 -15.79 1.10
C THR A 72 1.37 -15.44 0.08
N ARG A 73 0.34 -14.72 0.53
CA ARG A 73 -0.72 -14.18 -0.32
C ARG A 73 -0.78 -12.66 -0.19
N ILE A 74 -0.58 -11.96 -1.31
CA ILE A 74 -0.65 -10.50 -1.39
C ILE A 74 -1.92 -10.13 -2.12
N ARG A 75 -2.81 -9.39 -1.48
CA ARG A 75 -4.02 -8.85 -2.08
C ARG A 75 -3.88 -7.34 -2.24
N VAL A 76 -3.99 -6.86 -3.46
CA VAL A 76 -4.05 -5.44 -3.82
C VAL A 76 -5.47 -5.11 -4.25
N LYS A 77 -6.06 -4.09 -3.65
CA LYS A 77 -7.38 -3.55 -4.00
C LYS A 77 -7.24 -2.08 -4.35
N LEU A 78 -7.72 -1.73 -5.55
CA LEU A 78 -7.89 -0.36 -6.01
C LEU A 78 -9.38 -0.03 -5.95
N SER A 79 -9.72 1.08 -5.29
CA SER A 79 -11.10 1.52 -5.16
C SER A 79 -11.18 3.03 -5.25
N ASN A 80 -11.75 3.53 -6.32
CA ASN A 80 -12.20 4.89 -6.44
C ASN A 80 -13.44 5.06 -5.55
N LYS A 81 -13.40 6.06 -4.67
CA LYS A 81 -14.49 6.41 -3.75
C LYS A 81 -14.93 7.86 -3.92
N ASN A 82 -14.26 8.64 -4.76
CA ASN A 82 -14.40 10.09 -4.77
C ASN A 82 -14.31 10.62 -6.20
N ASP A 83 -15.34 11.32 -6.66
CA ASP A 83 -15.41 11.83 -8.03
C ASP A 83 -14.51 13.08 -8.24
N PHE A 84 -14.00 13.67 -7.15
CA PHE A 84 -13.20 14.90 -7.21
C PHE A 84 -11.77 14.69 -7.73
N LEU A 85 -11.12 13.60 -7.33
CA LEU A 85 -9.89 13.11 -7.97
C LEU A 85 -10.26 11.86 -8.75
N ASN A 86 -9.96 11.82 -10.05
CA ASN A 86 -10.04 10.58 -10.83
C ASN A 86 -8.91 9.58 -10.44
N ALA A 87 -8.72 9.34 -9.15
CA ALA A 87 -7.68 8.48 -8.60
C ALA A 87 -8.25 7.53 -7.53
N SER A 88 -7.88 6.25 -7.63
CA SER A 88 -8.33 5.22 -6.71
C SER A 88 -7.52 5.19 -5.41
N THR A 89 -8.16 4.83 -4.30
CA THR A 89 -7.43 4.41 -3.09
C THR A 89 -6.77 3.05 -3.31
N ILE A 90 -5.61 2.84 -2.71
CA ILE A 90 -4.87 1.58 -2.79
C ILE A 90 -4.89 0.91 -1.41
N SER A 91 -5.22 -0.37 -1.37
CA SER A 91 -5.13 -1.20 -0.17
C SER A 91 -4.36 -2.48 -0.49
N ILE A 92 -3.22 -2.67 0.16
CA ILE A 92 -2.40 -3.88 0.04
C ILE A 92 -2.45 -4.63 1.37
N THR A 93 -2.72 -5.92 1.33
CA THR A 93 -2.70 -6.80 2.50
C THR A 93 -1.87 -8.03 2.19
N ILE A 94 -0.97 -8.40 3.10
CA ILE A 94 -0.16 -9.60 2.98
C ILE A 94 -0.56 -10.55 4.10
N HIS A 95 -0.88 -11.77 3.69
CA HIS A 95 -1.09 -12.89 4.58
C HIS A 95 0.05 -13.88 4.42
N TYR A 96 0.49 -14.46 5.53
CA TYR A 96 1.44 -15.58 5.56
C TYR A 96 0.87 -16.64 6.50
N ASN A 97 0.80 -17.90 6.05
CA ASN A 97 0.14 -19.00 6.79
C ASN A 97 -1.28 -18.63 7.27
N GLY A 98 -2.03 -17.88 6.46
CA GLY A 98 -3.38 -17.40 6.77
C GLY A 98 -3.45 -16.15 7.66
N GLU A 99 -2.39 -15.82 8.39
CA GLU A 99 -2.34 -14.65 9.28
C GLU A 99 -2.01 -13.36 8.53
N LYS A 100 -2.70 -12.25 8.84
CA LYS A 100 -2.39 -10.92 8.28
C LYS A 100 -1.15 -10.35 8.97
N ILE A 101 -0.03 -10.29 8.24
CA ILE A 101 1.27 -9.81 8.75
C ILE A 101 1.60 -8.37 8.34
N TYR A 102 0.95 -7.88 7.27
CA TYR A 102 1.18 -6.55 6.71
C TYR A 102 -0.11 -5.98 6.13
N SER A 103 -0.33 -4.69 6.33
CA SER A 103 -1.34 -3.92 5.61
C SER A 103 -0.82 -2.53 5.28
N LEU A 104 -1.01 -2.11 4.04
CA LEU A 104 -0.76 -0.77 3.55
C LEU A 104 -2.06 -0.18 3.02
N HIS A 105 -2.32 1.08 3.34
CA HIS A 105 -3.37 1.88 2.73
C HIS A 105 -2.76 3.17 2.18
N LEU A 106 -3.09 3.53 0.95
CA LEU A 106 -2.70 4.79 0.32
C LEU A 106 -3.95 5.52 -0.18
N GLU A 107 -4.09 6.78 0.21
CA GLU A 107 -5.18 7.65 -0.21
C GLU A 107 -4.61 8.82 -1.04
N PRO A 108 -5.10 9.04 -2.29
CA PRO A 108 -4.62 10.12 -3.13
C PRO A 108 -5.18 11.48 -2.65
N THR A 109 -4.32 12.48 -2.60
CA THR A 109 -4.63 13.88 -2.24
C THR A 109 -3.85 14.86 -3.12
N ILE A 110 -4.35 16.09 -3.27
CA ILE A 110 -3.65 17.22 -3.93
C ILE A 110 -3.17 18.19 -2.85
#